data_AF-A0A1L1WAH5-F1
#
_entry.id   AF-A0A1L1WAH5-F1
#
_cell.length_a   1.000
_cell.length_b   1.000
_cell.length_c   1.000
_cell.angle_alpha   90.00
_cell.angle_beta   90.00
_cell.angle_gamma   90.00
#
_symmetry.space_group_name_H-M   'P 1'
#
loop_
_entity.id
_entity.type
_entity.pdbx_description
1 polymer ?
#
loop_
_entity_poly.entity_id
_entity_poly.type
_entity_poly.pdbx_seq_one_letter_code
_entity_poly.pdbx_strand_id
1 'polypeptide(L)' 'MASYTWFSYSYYIFFRCYYIYAIYSKIGDNFIMSGPNPNKEPVELNRTSLFWGLLLILVLAVLFSSYFFN' A
#
# COMPACT_ATOMS: atom_id res chain seq x y z
N MET A 1 43.18 33.45 2.29
CA MET A 1 41.86 33.85 1.74
C MET A 1 41.01 32.68 1.24
N ALA A 2 41.58 31.58 0.73
CA ALA A 2 40.80 30.45 0.21
C ALA A 2 40.15 29.55 1.29
N SER A 3 40.70 29.47 2.49
CA SER A 3 40.19 28.62 3.58
C SER A 3 38.79 29.02 4.08
N TYR A 4 38.46 30.32 4.03
CA TYR A 4 37.15 30.84 4.47
C TYR A 4 36.01 30.47 3.51
N THR A 5 36.30 30.31 2.21
CA THR A 5 35.29 29.96 1.20
C THR A 5 34.94 28.48 1.25
N TRP A 6 35.91 27.58 1.50
CA TRP A 6 35.66 26.15 1.69
C TRP A 6 34.81 25.86 2.92
N PHE A 7 35.11 26.51 4.03
CA PHE A 7 34.34 26.37 5.27
C PHE A 7 32.89 26.86 5.06
N SER A 8 32.72 28.01 4.40
CA SER A 8 31.40 28.55 4.06
C SER A 8 30.62 27.67 3.08
N TYR A 9 31.28 27.08 2.07
CA TYR A 9 30.65 26.18 1.11
C TYR A 9 30.20 24.87 1.76
N SER A 10 31.00 24.36 2.70
CA SER A 10 30.65 23.19 3.49
C SER A 10 29.39 23.43 4.32
N TYR A 11 29.31 24.56 5.05
CA TYR A 11 28.09 24.93 5.77
C TYR A 11 26.90 25.11 4.83
N TYR A 12 27.09 25.74 3.67
CA TYR A 12 26.02 25.89 2.69
C TYR A 12 25.46 24.55 2.21
N ILE A 13 26.32 23.56 1.95
CA ILE A 13 25.91 22.18 1.65
C ILE A 13 25.11 21.58 2.80
N PHE A 14 25.60 21.70 4.04
CA PHE A 14 24.94 21.10 5.21
C PHE A 14 23.57 21.72 5.47
N PHE A 15 23.46 23.05 5.41
CA PHE A 15 22.18 23.75 5.53
C PHE A 15 21.21 23.37 4.41
N ARG A 16 21.70 23.22 3.18
CA ARG A 16 20.87 22.79 2.05
C ARG A 16 20.38 21.34 2.22
N CYS A 17 21.23 20.43 2.67
CA CYS A 17 20.84 19.04 2.98
C CYS A 17 19.83 18.97 4.13
N TYR A 18 20.04 19.73 5.21
CA TYR A 18 19.12 19.80 6.33
C TYR A 18 17.75 20.36 5.92
N TYR A 19 17.73 21.44 5.13
CA TYR A 19 16.49 22.03 4.64
C TYR A 19 15.73 21.07 3.72
N ILE A 20 16.45 20.36 2.84
CA ILE A 20 15.88 19.32 1.97
C ILE A 20 15.28 18.19 2.81
N TYR A 21 15.99 17.69 3.82
CA TYR A 21 15.50 16.64 4.71
C TYR A 21 14.23 17.08 5.46
N ALA A 22 14.22 18.31 5.98
CA ALA A 22 13.06 18.87 6.68
C ALA A 22 11.82 18.96 5.78
N ILE A 23 11.99 19.36 4.51
CA ILE A 23 10.92 19.41 3.51
C ILE A 23 10.39 18.00 3.23
N TYR A 24 11.26 17.03 2.95
CA TYR A 24 10.85 15.66 2.62
C TYR A 24 10.17 14.96 3.80
N SER A 25 10.67 15.15 5.03
CA SER A 25 10.02 14.63 6.24
C SER A 25 8.59 15.17 6.36
N LYS A 26 8.41 16.49 6.21
CA LYS A 26 7.08 17.11 6.25
C LYS A 26 6.17 16.60 5.13
N ILE A 27 6.67 16.45 3.91
CA ILE A 27 5.86 15.94 2.79
C ILE A 27 5.46 14.48 3.05
N GLY A 28 6.37 13.65 3.56
CA GLY A 28 6.09 12.27 3.98
C GLY A 28 4.96 12.22 5.02
N ASP A 29 5.05 13.05 6.07
CA ASP A 29 4.01 13.13 7.10
C ASP A 29 2.64 13.57 6.54
N ASN A 30 2.63 14.52 5.60
CA ASN A 30 1.40 14.98 4.93
C ASN A 30 0.80 13.92 3.99
N PHE A 31 1.62 13.08 3.34
CA PHE A 31 1.14 12.01 2.47
C PHE A 31 0.53 10.85 3.27
N ILE A 32 1.13 10.50 4.41
CA ILE A 32 0.61 9.50 5.34
C ILE A 32 -0.70 9.96 6.00
N MET A 33 -1.00 11.27 5.98
CA MET A 33 -2.25 11.84 6.50
C MET A 33 -3.49 11.61 5.61
N SER A 34 -3.33 10.87 4.50
CA SER A 34 -4.46 10.20 3.86
C SER A 34 -4.86 8.98 4.70
N GLY A 35 -5.69 9.23 5.71
CA GLY A 35 -6.19 8.20 6.62
C GLY A 35 -6.82 7.00 5.88
N PRO A 36 -6.94 5.84 6.54
CA PRO A 36 -7.54 4.65 5.93
C PRO A 36 -8.93 4.97 5.38
N ASN A 37 -9.27 4.42 4.20
CA ASN A 37 -10.55 4.65 3.55
C ASN A 37 -11.71 4.34 4.54
N PRO A 38 -12.57 5.32 4.86
CA PRO A 38 -13.65 5.14 5.83
C PRO A 38 -14.74 4.16 5.37
N ASN A 39 -14.74 3.77 4.09
CA ASN A 39 -15.69 2.82 3.51
C ASN A 39 -15.15 1.38 3.47
N LYS A 40 -14.05 1.10 4.18
CA LYS A 40 -13.48 -0.25 4.21
C LYS A 40 -14.22 -1.11 5.21
N GLU A 41 -15.18 -1.88 4.71
CA GLU A 41 -15.91 -2.86 5.50
C GLU A 41 -15.23 -4.24 5.47
N PRO A 42 -15.21 -4.97 6.60
CA PRO A 42 -14.75 -6.35 6.63
C PRO A 42 -15.75 -7.27 5.94
N VAL A 43 -15.27 -8.19 5.11
CA VAL A 43 -16.11 -9.25 4.53
C VAL A 43 -16.02 -10.48 5.41
N GLU A 44 -17.17 -10.93 5.91
CA GLU A 44 -17.28 -12.15 6.73
C GLU A 44 -17.81 -13.31 5.88
N LEU A 45 -17.12 -14.44 5.93
CA LEU A 45 -17.56 -15.69 5.32
C LEU A 45 -17.68 -16.76 6.40
N ASN A 46 -18.91 -17.15 6.70
CA ASN A 46 -19.18 -18.13 7.76
C ASN A 46 -18.98 -19.57 7.25
N ARG A 47 -18.75 -20.51 8.18
CA ARG A 47 -18.51 -21.92 7.84
C ARG A 47 -19.66 -22.55 7.05
N THR A 48 -20.90 -22.17 7.37
CA THR A 48 -22.09 -22.68 6.70
C THR A 48 -22.19 -22.19 5.26
N SER A 49 -21.96 -20.91 5.00
CA SER A 49 -21.96 -20.33 3.64
C SER A 49 -20.79 -20.87 2.81
N LEU A 50 -19.65 -21.18 3.44
CA LEU A 50 -18.56 -21.91 2.79
C LEU A 50 -19.02 -23.30 2.31
N PHE A 51 -19.69 -24.08 3.15
CA PHE A 51 -20.21 -25.40 2.74
C PHE A 51 -21.29 -25.30 1.66
N TRP A 52 -22.22 -24.34 1.76
CA TRP A 52 -23.21 -24.09 0.71
C TRP A 52 -22.56 -23.70 -0.62
N GLY A 53 -21.52 -22.87 -0.58
CA GLY A 53 -20.76 -22.48 -1.77
C GLY A 53 -20.02 -23.67 -2.39
N LEU A 54 -19.31 -24.47 -1.60
CA LEU A 54 -18.63 -25.67 -2.09
C LEU A 54 -19.60 -26.69 -2.67
N LEU A 55 -20.73 -26.93 -2.00
CA LEU A 55 -21.77 -27.82 -2.49
C LEU A 55 -22.31 -27.35 -3.85
N LEU A 56 -22.61 -26.06 -3.97
CA LEU A 56 -23.08 -25.48 -5.23
C LEU A 56 -22.06 -25.66 -6.35
N ILE A 57 -20.78 -25.37 -6.10
CA ILE A 57 -19.72 -25.53 -7.11
C ILE A 57 -19.53 -27.00 -7.48
N LEU A 58 -19.56 -27.95 -6.53
CA LEU A 58 -19.43 -29.37 -6.83
C LEU A 58 -20.61 -29.90 -7.65
N VAL A 59 -21.84 -29.49 -7.33
CA VAL A 59 -23.04 -29.86 -8.10
C VAL A 59 -22.98 -29.29 -9.51
N LEU A 60 -22.60 -28.01 -9.66
CA LEU A 60 -22.40 -27.40 -10.98
C LEU A 60 -21.28 -28.10 -11.76
N ALA A 61 -20.17 -28.44 -11.11
CA ALA A 61 -19.07 -29.15 -11.75
C ALA A 61 -19.51 -30.52 -12.28
N VAL A 62 -20.27 -31.29 -11.48
CA VAL A 62 -20.82 -32.58 -11.93
C VAL A 62 -21.81 -32.38 -13.07
N LEU A 63 -22.75 -31.43 -12.93
CA LEU A 63 -23.75 -31.15 -13.96
C LEU A 63 -23.12 -30.73 -15.29
N PHE A 64 -22.10 -29.86 -15.24
CA PHE A 64 -21.41 -29.37 -16.43
C PHE A 64 -20.32 -30.32 -16.94
N SER A 65 -19.84 -31.28 -16.13
CA SER A 65 -18.77 -32.19 -16.53
C SER A 65 -19.10 -32.93 -17.83
N SER A 66 -20.35 -33.36 -18.01
CA SER A 66 -20.80 -34.04 -19.23
C SER A 66 -20.72 -33.17 -20.48
N TYR A 67 -20.91 -31.86 -20.36
CA TYR A 67 -20.73 -30.90 -21.47
C TYR A 67 -19.25 -30.54 -21.70
N PHE A 68 -18.40 -30.65 -20.68
CA PHE A 68 -16.96 -30.44 -20.84
C PHE A 68 -16.23 -31.64 -21.45
N PHE A 69 -16.70 -32.86 -21.14
CA PHE A 69 -16.12 -34.10 -21.68
C PHE A 69 -16.76 -34.54 -23.01
N ASN A 70 -17.85 -33.90 -23.46
CA ASN A 70 -18.45 -34.08 -24.79
C ASN A 70 -19.10 -32.78 -25.33
#